data_AF-A0A7C3Y944-F1
#
_entry.id   AF-A0A7C3Y944-F1
#
_cell.length_a   1.000
_cell.length_b   1.000
_cell.length_c   1.000
_cell.angle_alpha   90.00
_cell.angle_beta   90.00
_cell.angle_gamma   90.00
#
_symmetry.space_group_name_H-M   'P 1'
#
loop_
_entity.id
_entity.type
_entity.pdbx_description
1 polymer ?
#
loop_
_entity_poly.entity_id
_entity_poly.type
_entity_poly.pdbx_seq_one_letter_code
_entity_poly.pdbx_strand_id
1 'polypeptide(L)'
;MKKILSFLKKWKLTLVLTLILCLHLYNVRNELFDNKLSESWYVNVQSKLSSMMKGESLNVETLVFDPELYALAGWLYVHGVPPSEFNFEHPPLAKYFIGFSEVLFQSPTAANALFSLATLIVVYLLSLKLFGKTAFALMPVYALSLEKLFLSEARSSMLDVYSTFFVSLSVLIFLYAIKVPKLFPILSAVIGLGVACKWESGLIVFAFIGFLLLDKAWRKLGYFIASLPLAFLVYTGSYVNYFLSGRSLLDFIVLQLSIYKFHSSFPHQGTLRIWLLLLAGIIGPETRTTFFIDEESGEITKAVITKGVAITYSFNPLTWTISIFAIFISLLRTFKATREYRVLPLWFISFMLPMSSSLVLEHHILNFMPSFILSIAHLLKDGWDKGEKGEKNTLLIAIILYLSALMIWHYIKIPSFIAM
;
A
#
# COMPACT_ATOMS: atom_id res chain seq x y z
N MET A 1 -17.83 39.91 10.19
CA MET A 1 -18.62 38.76 9.67
C MET A 1 -18.42 38.49 8.16
N LYS A 2 -18.72 39.41 7.23
CA LYS A 2 -18.55 39.17 5.76
C LYS A 2 -17.13 38.82 5.30
N LYS A 3 -16.09 39.46 5.86
CA LYS A 3 -14.67 39.12 5.58
C LYS A 3 -14.29 37.71 6.06
N ILE A 4 -14.78 37.29 7.24
CA ILE A 4 -14.59 35.94 7.77
C ILE A 4 -15.35 34.91 6.92
N LEU A 5 -16.57 35.21 6.49
CA LEU A 5 -17.35 34.34 5.61
C LEU A 5 -16.71 34.17 4.22
N SER A 6 -16.16 35.26 3.66
CA SER A 6 -15.40 35.26 2.40
C SER A 6 -14.08 34.48 2.52
N PHE A 7 -13.37 34.66 3.64
CA PHE A 7 -12.19 33.89 4.00
C PHE A 7 -12.52 32.40 4.10
N LEU A 8 -13.53 32.02 4.89
CA LEU A 8 -14.00 30.63 4.99
C LEU A 8 -14.43 30.06 3.62
N LYS A 9 -15.07 30.86 2.75
CA LYS A 9 -15.46 30.44 1.39
C LYS A 9 -14.26 30.15 0.47
N LYS A 10 -13.14 30.84 0.67
CA LYS A 10 -11.88 30.65 -0.08
C LYS A 10 -11.07 29.44 0.43
N TRP A 11 -11.20 29.11 1.72
CA TRP A 11 -10.42 28.06 2.38
C TRP A 11 -11.18 26.75 2.62
N LYS A 12 -12.43 26.61 2.17
CA LYS A 12 -13.27 25.43 2.44
C LYS A 12 -12.57 24.10 2.13
N LEU A 13 -11.93 23.99 0.96
CA LEU A 13 -11.28 22.75 0.53
C LEU A 13 -10.07 22.43 1.40
N THR A 14 -9.25 23.45 1.70
CA THR A 14 -8.07 23.31 2.56
C THR A 14 -8.45 22.96 3.99
N LEU A 15 -9.49 23.59 4.55
CA LEU A 15 -9.98 23.29 5.90
C LEU A 15 -10.46 21.83 6.00
N VAL A 16 -11.24 21.36 5.03
CA VAL A 16 -11.72 19.97 5.02
C VAL A 16 -10.56 18.99 4.84
N LEU A 17 -9.60 19.31 3.96
CA LEU A 17 -8.37 18.52 3.84
C LEU A 17 -7.63 18.44 5.19
N THR A 18 -7.41 19.57 5.85
CA THR A 18 -6.76 19.60 7.16
C THR A 18 -7.51 18.73 8.18
N LEU A 19 -8.85 18.78 8.21
CA LEU A 19 -9.64 17.90 9.08
C LEU A 19 -9.43 16.42 8.77
N ILE A 20 -9.39 16.02 7.50
CA ILE A 20 -9.12 14.64 7.08
C ILE A 20 -7.71 14.22 7.53
N LEU A 21 -6.71 15.07 7.32
CA LEU A 21 -5.33 14.79 7.73
C LEU A 21 -5.19 14.72 9.25
N CYS A 22 -5.90 15.57 10.00
CA CYS A 22 -5.94 15.51 11.46
C CYS A 22 -6.62 14.22 11.96
N LEU A 23 -7.69 13.76 11.31
CA LEU A 23 -8.32 12.48 11.61
C LEU A 23 -7.35 11.31 11.37
N HIS A 24 -6.62 11.33 10.26
CA HIS A 24 -5.59 10.34 9.97
C HIS A 24 -4.49 10.34 11.04
N LEU A 25 -3.96 11.52 11.37
CA LEU A 25 -2.95 11.68 12.44
C LEU A 25 -3.47 11.19 13.79
N TYR A 26 -4.72 11.47 14.13
CA TYR A 26 -5.34 10.94 15.35
C TYR A 26 -5.37 9.41 15.33
N ASN A 27 -5.67 8.81 14.18
CA ASN A 27 -5.68 7.37 14.00
C ASN A 27 -4.29 6.74 14.12
N VAL A 28 -3.20 7.44 13.80
CA VAL A 28 -1.81 6.90 13.87
C VAL A 28 -0.97 7.53 14.99
N ARG A 29 -1.61 8.21 15.96
CA ARG A 29 -0.91 9.02 16.96
C ARG A 29 -0.02 8.19 17.89
N ASN A 30 -0.48 7.01 18.28
CA ASN A 30 0.26 6.16 19.21
C ASN A 30 1.55 5.66 18.54
N GLU A 31 1.50 5.42 17.23
CA GLU A 31 2.61 4.94 16.43
C GLU A 31 3.62 6.04 16.09
N LEU A 32 3.21 7.30 16.18
CA LEU A 32 4.08 8.47 16.08
C LEU A 32 4.80 8.80 17.40
N PHE A 33 4.13 8.64 18.54
CA PHE A 33 4.60 9.22 19.81
C PHE A 33 4.83 8.20 20.93
N ASP A 34 4.07 7.10 20.96
CA ASP A 34 3.99 6.20 22.12
C ASP A 34 4.65 4.83 21.88
N ASN A 35 4.79 4.39 20.62
CA ASN A 35 5.42 3.11 20.26
C ASN A 35 6.95 3.18 20.35
N LYS A 36 7.47 3.41 21.55
CA LYS A 36 8.91 3.48 21.81
C LYS A 36 9.48 2.12 22.17
N LEU A 37 10.58 1.75 21.52
CA LEU A 37 11.27 0.48 21.78
C LEU A 37 12.40 0.64 22.80
N SER A 38 12.56 -0.37 23.66
CA SER A 38 13.70 -0.52 24.56
C SER A 38 14.71 -1.53 24.00
N GLU A 39 15.97 -1.47 24.46
CA GLU A 39 16.99 -2.46 24.07
C GLU A 39 16.54 -3.92 24.33
N SER A 40 15.81 -4.14 25.44
CA SER A 40 15.25 -5.44 25.79
C SER A 40 14.27 -5.99 24.75
N TRP A 41 13.60 -5.12 23.98
CA TRP A 41 12.70 -5.54 22.91
C TRP A 41 13.47 -6.26 21.79
N TYR A 42 14.59 -5.71 21.34
CA TYR A 42 15.40 -6.32 20.29
C TYR A 42 15.97 -7.67 20.72
N VAL A 43 16.47 -7.75 21.96
CA VAL A 43 16.97 -9.01 22.54
C VAL A 43 15.87 -10.07 22.57
N ASN A 44 14.65 -9.69 22.94
CA ASN A 44 13.51 -10.60 22.93
C ASN A 44 13.18 -11.11 21.53
N VAL A 45 13.06 -10.22 20.54
CA VAL A 45 12.76 -10.61 19.15
C VAL A 45 13.86 -11.52 18.58
N GLN A 46 15.13 -11.21 18.84
CA GLN A 46 16.25 -12.04 18.41
C GLN A 46 16.27 -13.42 19.09
N SER A 47 15.88 -13.49 20.36
CA SER A 47 15.70 -14.76 21.09
C SER A 47 14.59 -15.61 20.47
N LYS A 48 13.43 -15.01 20.17
CA LYS A 48 12.32 -15.70 19.50
C LYS A 48 12.71 -16.24 18.13
N LEU A 49 13.40 -15.43 17.32
CA LEU A 49 13.93 -15.86 16.02
C LEU A 49 14.90 -17.04 16.16
N SER A 50 15.79 -17.00 17.15
CA SER A 50 16.75 -18.07 17.40
C SER A 50 16.06 -19.38 17.80
N SER A 51 15.01 -19.31 18.62
CA SER A 51 14.17 -20.46 19.00
C SER A 51 13.47 -21.06 17.77
N MET A 52 12.89 -20.20 16.92
CA MET A 52 12.22 -20.61 15.69
C MET A 52 13.18 -21.31 14.72
N MET A 53 14.39 -20.78 14.54
CA MET A 53 15.42 -21.38 13.68
C MET A 53 15.94 -22.73 14.19
N LYS A 54 15.92 -22.96 15.51
CA LYS A 54 16.30 -24.23 16.13
C LYS A 54 15.22 -25.31 16.05
N GLY A 55 14.03 -24.98 15.53
CA GLY A 55 12.91 -25.93 15.45
C GLY A 55 12.31 -26.28 16.82
N GLU A 56 12.48 -25.41 17.82
CA GLU A 56 11.79 -25.53 19.09
C GLU A 56 10.27 -25.43 18.89
N SER A 57 9.48 -25.99 19.80
CA SER A 57 8.02 -26.05 19.65
C SER A 57 7.43 -24.66 19.44
N LEU A 58 6.84 -24.43 18.26
CA LEU A 58 6.16 -23.17 17.92
C LEU A 58 4.95 -22.96 18.83
N ASN A 59 5.06 -22.04 19.77
CA ASN A 59 3.97 -21.48 20.55
C ASN A 59 3.79 -20.00 20.15
N VAL A 60 2.61 -19.43 20.43
CA VAL A 60 2.26 -18.05 20.02
C VAL A 60 3.29 -17.03 20.54
N GLU A 61 3.94 -17.33 21.67
CA GLU A 61 4.95 -16.49 22.30
C GLU A 61 6.30 -16.47 21.55
N THR A 62 6.63 -17.49 20.75
CA THR A 62 7.88 -17.57 19.96
C THR A 62 7.72 -17.14 18.51
N LEU A 63 6.50 -16.87 18.05
CA LEU A 63 6.26 -16.37 16.70
C LEU A 63 6.78 -14.94 16.54
N VAL A 64 7.38 -14.70 15.39
CA VAL A 64 7.87 -13.38 14.96
C VAL A 64 7.22 -13.08 13.63
N PHE A 65 6.47 -11.98 13.60
CA PHE A 65 5.76 -11.53 12.41
C PHE A 65 6.58 -10.49 11.65
N ASP A 66 6.21 -10.27 10.39
CA ASP A 66 6.89 -9.35 9.48
C ASP A 66 7.18 -7.96 10.09
N PRO A 67 6.26 -7.28 10.81
CA PRO A 67 6.56 -5.99 11.42
C PRO A 67 7.70 -6.03 12.45
N GLU A 68 7.77 -7.08 13.26
CA GLU A 68 8.85 -7.26 14.25
C GLU A 68 10.18 -7.54 13.54
N LEU A 69 10.13 -8.39 12.51
CA LEU A 69 11.31 -8.76 11.72
C LEU A 69 11.88 -7.57 10.94
N TYR A 70 11.02 -6.74 10.35
CA TYR A 70 11.44 -5.54 9.61
C TYR A 70 11.95 -4.43 10.52
N ALA A 71 11.38 -4.26 11.71
CA ALA A 71 11.93 -3.36 12.73
C ALA A 71 13.33 -3.81 13.18
N LEU A 72 13.50 -5.09 13.54
CA LEU A 72 14.82 -5.61 13.88
C LEU A 72 15.82 -5.46 12.72
N ALA A 73 15.39 -5.72 11.48
CA ALA A 73 16.24 -5.51 10.31
C ALA A 73 16.63 -4.03 10.14
N GLY A 74 15.68 -3.11 10.31
CA GLY A 74 15.92 -1.68 10.27
C GLY A 74 16.98 -1.25 11.27
N TRP A 75 16.82 -1.64 12.53
CA TRP A 75 17.80 -1.41 13.60
C TRP A 75 19.20 -1.92 13.22
N LEU A 76 19.30 -3.18 12.78
CA LEU A 76 20.59 -3.77 12.42
C LEU A 76 21.25 -3.05 11.22
N TYR A 77 20.47 -2.67 10.21
CA TYR A 77 20.97 -2.03 8.99
C TYR A 77 21.55 -0.64 9.27
N VAL A 78 20.91 0.16 10.13
CA VAL A 78 21.43 1.48 10.50
C VAL A 78 22.65 1.39 11.42
N HIS A 79 22.86 0.23 12.07
CA HIS A 79 24.08 -0.09 12.84
C HIS A 79 25.16 -0.80 12.00
N GLY A 80 25.00 -0.86 10.68
CA GLY A 80 26.04 -1.30 9.75
C GLY A 80 25.96 -2.78 9.35
N VAL A 81 24.97 -3.54 9.81
CA VAL A 81 24.76 -4.91 9.31
C VAL A 81 24.35 -4.85 7.82
N PRO A 82 25.07 -5.52 6.91
CA PRO A 82 24.75 -5.50 5.50
C PRO A 82 23.38 -6.14 5.21
N PRO A 83 22.59 -5.61 4.26
CA PRO A 83 21.28 -6.19 3.90
C PRO A 83 21.27 -7.64 3.44
N SER A 84 22.43 -8.19 3.05
CA SER A 84 22.56 -9.61 2.68
C SER A 84 22.60 -10.55 3.88
N GLU A 85 22.91 -10.04 5.07
CA GLU A 85 23.17 -10.88 6.27
C GLU A 85 21.92 -11.10 7.11
N PHE A 86 20.96 -10.18 7.06
CA PHE A 86 19.72 -10.29 7.83
C PHE A 86 18.51 -9.85 7.00
N ASN A 87 17.44 -10.65 7.03
CA ASN A 87 16.18 -10.43 6.30
C ASN A 87 16.39 -9.91 4.85
N PHE A 88 17.17 -10.63 4.06
CA PHE A 88 17.52 -10.23 2.69
C PHE A 88 16.35 -10.32 1.69
N GLU A 89 15.23 -10.91 2.09
CA GLU A 89 14.06 -11.31 1.29
C GLU A 89 13.39 -10.16 0.53
N HIS A 90 13.62 -8.92 0.95
CA HIS A 90 13.12 -7.74 0.27
C HIS A 90 14.23 -6.69 0.14
N PRO A 91 14.16 -5.83 -0.89
CA PRO A 91 15.00 -4.65 -1.01
C PRO A 91 15.08 -3.81 0.28
N PRO A 92 16.22 -3.15 0.55
CA PRO A 92 16.51 -2.68 1.89
C PRO A 92 15.95 -1.29 2.21
N LEU A 93 15.51 -0.49 1.24
CA LEU A 93 15.24 0.94 1.46
C LEU A 93 14.14 1.19 2.51
N ALA A 94 13.05 0.41 2.48
CA ALA A 94 11.98 0.54 3.47
C ALA A 94 12.46 0.19 4.88
N LYS A 95 13.33 -0.82 5.03
CA LYS A 95 13.94 -1.18 6.31
C LYS A 95 14.89 -0.10 6.80
N TYR A 96 15.62 0.57 5.90
CA TYR A 96 16.39 1.76 6.29
C TYR A 96 15.51 2.89 6.80
N PHE A 97 14.35 3.17 6.19
CA PHE A 97 13.42 4.16 6.73
C PHE A 97 12.92 3.79 8.12
N ILE A 98 12.60 2.51 8.35
CA ILE A 98 12.22 1.98 9.67
C ILE A 98 13.37 2.18 10.67
N GLY A 99 14.60 1.76 10.34
CA GLY A 99 15.76 1.94 11.21
C GLY A 99 16.09 3.42 11.52
N PHE A 100 15.97 4.31 10.53
CA PHE A 100 16.13 5.75 10.77
C PHE A 100 15.02 6.30 11.67
N SER A 101 13.80 5.77 11.56
CA SER A 101 12.70 6.09 12.47
C SER A 101 13.05 5.73 13.90
N GLU A 102 13.66 4.57 14.12
CA GLU A 102 14.07 4.12 15.45
C GLU A 102 15.15 5.02 16.04
N VAL A 103 16.12 5.45 15.24
CA VAL A 103 17.18 6.37 15.71
C VAL A 103 16.62 7.77 16.02
N LEU A 104 15.74 8.31 15.17
CA LEU A 104 15.26 9.69 15.29
C LEU A 104 14.09 9.85 16.27
N PHE A 105 13.19 8.87 16.33
CA PHE A 105 11.94 8.93 17.10
C PHE A 105 11.85 7.89 18.21
N GLN A 106 12.86 7.02 18.35
CA GLN A 106 12.82 5.85 19.25
C GLN A 106 11.67 4.89 18.90
N SER A 107 11.15 4.95 17.68
CA SER A 107 9.97 4.20 17.24
C SER A 107 10.15 3.67 15.82
N PRO A 108 9.89 2.38 15.55
CA PRO A 108 10.00 1.80 14.21
C PRO A 108 8.82 2.21 13.30
N THR A 109 7.72 2.69 13.86
CA THR A 109 6.48 2.97 13.12
C THR A 109 6.28 4.45 12.78
N ALA A 110 7.06 5.37 13.36
CA ALA A 110 6.85 6.80 13.12
C ALA A 110 7.07 7.17 11.64
N ALA A 111 8.06 6.58 10.97
CA ALA A 111 8.25 6.74 9.53
C ALA A 111 7.08 6.16 8.71
N ASN A 112 6.52 4.99 9.09
CA ASN A 112 5.32 4.43 8.45
C ASN A 112 4.14 5.43 8.51
N ALA A 113 3.91 6.00 9.70
CA ALA A 113 2.87 7.01 9.90
C ALA A 113 3.12 8.28 9.07
N LEU A 114 4.36 8.77 8.98
CA LEU A 114 4.71 9.94 8.15
C LEU A 114 4.56 9.67 6.64
N PHE A 115 4.98 8.51 6.15
CA PHE A 115 4.81 8.13 4.75
C PHE A 115 3.35 7.88 4.37
N SER A 116 2.53 7.38 5.31
CA SER A 116 1.07 7.29 5.10
C SER A 116 0.44 8.68 4.97
N LEU A 117 0.83 9.65 5.81
CA LEU A 117 0.39 11.04 5.69
C LEU A 117 0.84 11.65 4.35
N ALA A 118 2.09 11.43 3.95
CA ALA A 118 2.62 11.88 2.67
C ALA A 118 1.86 11.25 1.49
N THR A 119 1.47 9.99 1.60
CA THR A 119 0.62 9.31 0.59
C THR A 119 -0.72 10.00 0.45
N LEU A 120 -1.40 10.36 1.55
CA LEU A 120 -2.66 11.12 1.49
C LEU A 120 -2.50 12.47 0.79
N ILE A 121 -1.38 13.17 1.02
CA ILE A 121 -1.05 14.42 0.33
C ILE A 121 -0.84 14.17 -1.17
N VAL A 122 -0.09 13.14 -1.55
CA VAL A 122 0.12 12.79 -2.96
C VAL A 122 -1.20 12.42 -3.65
N VAL A 123 -2.05 11.63 -2.98
CA VAL A 123 -3.38 11.27 -3.48
C VAL A 123 -4.27 12.51 -3.62
N TYR A 124 -4.19 13.47 -2.71
CA TYR A 124 -4.86 14.77 -2.88
C TYR A 124 -4.34 15.53 -4.11
N LEU A 125 -3.03 15.57 -4.33
CA LEU A 125 -2.43 16.24 -5.49
C LEU A 125 -2.81 15.54 -6.81
N LEU A 126 -2.87 14.20 -6.82
CA LEU A 126 -3.42 13.42 -7.94
C LEU A 126 -4.89 13.77 -8.18
N SER A 127 -5.67 13.88 -7.12
CA SER A 127 -7.08 14.23 -7.20
C SER A 127 -7.29 15.65 -7.72
N LEU A 128 -6.47 16.62 -7.32
CA LEU A 128 -6.47 17.97 -7.90
C LEU A 128 -6.09 17.96 -9.38
N LYS A 129 -5.10 17.14 -9.74
CA LYS A 129 -4.64 17.00 -11.12
C LYS A 129 -5.75 16.46 -12.02
N LEU A 130 -6.47 15.44 -11.56
CA LEU A 130 -7.50 14.76 -12.31
C LEU A 130 -8.85 15.52 -12.27
N PHE A 131 -9.27 15.96 -11.09
CA PHE A 131 -10.63 16.48 -10.84
C PHE A 131 -10.70 18.01 -10.68
N GLY A 132 -9.55 18.71 -10.67
CA GLY A 132 -9.48 20.14 -10.38
C GLY A 132 -9.77 20.47 -8.91
N LYS A 133 -9.92 21.77 -8.61
CA LYS A 133 -10.24 22.27 -7.25
C LYS A 133 -11.73 22.09 -6.90
N THR A 134 -12.19 20.85 -6.92
CA THR A 134 -13.58 20.46 -6.64
C THR A 134 -13.67 19.63 -5.35
N ALA A 135 -14.87 19.48 -4.78
CA ALA A 135 -15.07 18.64 -3.60
C ALA A 135 -14.75 17.16 -3.88
N PHE A 136 -14.90 16.70 -5.13
CA PHE A 136 -14.49 15.36 -5.57
C PHE A 136 -13.00 15.10 -5.33
N ALA A 137 -12.16 16.14 -5.28
CA ALA A 137 -10.74 15.97 -5.01
C ALA A 137 -10.43 15.54 -3.55
N LEU A 138 -11.38 15.69 -2.64
CA LEU A 138 -11.23 15.25 -1.25
C LEU A 138 -11.70 13.81 -1.02
N MET A 139 -12.57 13.28 -1.89
CA MET A 139 -13.17 11.96 -1.69
C MET A 139 -12.13 10.83 -1.64
N PRO A 140 -11.13 10.76 -2.54
CA PRO A 140 -10.12 9.70 -2.48
C PRO A 140 -9.27 9.77 -1.21
N VAL A 141 -8.94 10.97 -0.77
CA VAL A 141 -8.16 11.21 0.45
C VAL A 141 -8.94 10.77 1.68
N TYR A 142 -10.22 11.13 1.75
CA TYR A 142 -11.12 10.71 2.82
C TYR A 142 -11.29 9.20 2.86
N ALA A 143 -11.61 8.57 1.72
CA ALA A 143 -11.79 7.13 1.63
C ALA A 143 -10.52 6.36 2.04
N LEU A 144 -9.34 6.78 1.55
CA LEU A 144 -8.07 6.14 1.90
C LEU A 144 -7.70 6.36 3.38
N SER A 145 -8.01 7.53 3.97
CA SER A 145 -7.73 7.80 5.39
C SER A 145 -8.54 6.96 6.37
N LEU A 146 -9.64 6.34 5.91
CA LEU A 146 -10.50 5.46 6.70
C LEU A 146 -10.27 3.97 6.39
N GLU A 147 -9.45 3.68 5.38
CA GLU A 147 -9.24 2.34 4.88
C GLU A 147 -8.42 1.50 5.86
N LYS A 148 -8.97 0.36 6.28
CA LYS A 148 -8.41 -0.46 7.36
C LYS A 148 -7.05 -1.02 7.00
N LEU A 149 -6.89 -1.51 5.76
CA LEU A 149 -5.60 -2.01 5.30
C LEU A 149 -4.55 -0.90 5.34
N PHE A 150 -4.86 0.27 4.77
CA PHE A 150 -3.94 1.40 4.76
C PHE A 150 -3.55 1.86 6.17
N LEU A 151 -4.51 1.90 7.10
CA LEU A 151 -4.24 2.24 8.50
C LEU A 151 -3.44 1.16 9.22
N SER A 152 -3.66 -0.12 8.94
CA SER A 152 -2.88 -1.22 9.53
C SER A 152 -1.40 -1.12 9.14
N GLU A 153 -1.14 -0.89 7.86
CA GLU A 153 0.20 -0.72 7.28
C GLU A 153 0.87 0.60 7.71
N ALA A 154 0.08 1.63 7.99
CA ALA A 154 0.57 2.90 8.54
C ALA A 154 0.97 2.79 10.02
N ARG A 155 0.41 1.82 10.75
CA ARG A 155 0.62 1.62 12.19
C ARG A 155 1.61 0.51 12.54
N SER A 156 2.05 -0.25 11.55
CA SER A 156 2.99 -1.35 11.71
C SER A 156 4.22 -1.11 10.85
N SER A 157 5.36 -1.71 11.21
CA SER A 157 6.64 -1.54 10.49
C SER A 157 6.68 -2.29 9.16
N MET A 158 5.60 -2.22 8.38
CA MET A 158 5.47 -2.90 7.09
C MET A 158 6.09 -2.08 5.94
N LEU A 159 6.49 -2.77 4.87
CA LEU A 159 7.17 -2.16 3.73
C LEU A 159 6.19 -1.50 2.73
N ASP A 160 4.93 -1.93 2.76
CA ASP A 160 3.91 -1.61 1.76
C ASP A 160 3.49 -0.13 1.76
N VAL A 161 3.53 0.54 2.91
CA VAL A 161 3.21 1.98 2.99
C VAL A 161 4.22 2.83 2.22
N TYR A 162 5.51 2.47 2.27
CA TYR A 162 6.59 3.18 1.57
C TYR A 162 6.49 2.96 0.06
N SER A 163 6.30 1.71 -0.36
CA SER A 163 6.09 1.38 -1.78
C SER A 163 4.85 2.09 -2.34
N THR A 164 3.74 2.11 -1.60
CA THR A 164 2.51 2.79 -2.00
C THR A 164 2.71 4.30 -2.19
N PHE A 165 3.48 4.93 -1.31
CA PHE A 165 3.87 6.33 -1.45
C PHE A 165 4.61 6.58 -2.77
N PHE A 166 5.67 5.83 -3.03
CA PHE A 166 6.49 6.02 -4.23
C PHE A 166 5.75 5.65 -5.52
N VAL A 167 4.91 4.61 -5.51
CA VAL A 167 4.05 4.28 -6.65
C VAL A 167 3.07 5.42 -6.94
N SER A 168 2.37 5.93 -5.92
CA SER A 168 1.45 7.06 -6.08
C SER A 168 2.16 8.32 -6.57
N LEU A 169 3.34 8.61 -6.02
CA LEU A 169 4.15 9.75 -6.42
C LEU A 169 4.64 9.61 -7.86
N SER A 170 5.01 8.40 -8.28
CA SER A 170 5.41 8.12 -9.67
C SER A 170 4.27 8.41 -10.64
N VAL A 171 3.03 8.05 -10.29
CA VAL A 171 1.84 8.35 -11.12
C VAL A 171 1.62 9.85 -11.23
N LEU A 172 1.77 10.59 -10.11
CA LEU A 172 1.66 12.04 -10.11
C LEU A 172 2.70 12.68 -11.03
N ILE A 173 3.97 12.30 -10.88
CA ILE A 173 5.08 12.81 -11.69
C ILE A 173 4.89 12.42 -13.15
N PHE A 174 4.43 11.20 -13.45
CA PHE A 174 4.14 10.76 -14.81
C PHE A 174 3.12 11.68 -15.51
N LEU A 175 2.02 12.04 -14.84
CA LEU A 175 1.01 12.95 -15.38
C LEU A 175 1.56 14.37 -15.66
N TYR A 176 2.66 14.76 -15.02
CA TYR A 176 3.40 15.98 -15.38
C TYR A 176 4.45 15.72 -16.47
N ALA A 177 5.16 14.59 -16.42
CA ALA A 177 6.21 14.21 -17.36
C ALA A 177 5.68 14.05 -18.79
N ILE A 178 4.45 13.55 -18.96
CA ILE A 178 3.81 13.51 -20.28
C ILE A 178 3.60 14.90 -20.89
N LYS A 179 3.59 15.97 -20.09
CA LYS A 179 3.54 17.37 -20.57
C LYS A 179 4.93 18.01 -20.63
N VAL A 180 5.81 17.63 -19.69
CA VAL A 180 7.19 18.13 -19.56
C VAL A 180 8.15 16.94 -19.56
N PRO A 181 8.58 16.43 -20.73
CA PRO A 181 9.38 15.19 -20.81
C PRO A 181 10.70 15.20 -20.05
N LYS A 182 11.24 16.39 -19.71
CA LYS A 182 12.42 16.54 -18.85
C LYS A 182 12.23 15.96 -17.44
N LEU A 183 11.00 15.65 -17.02
CA LEU A 183 10.71 15.02 -15.74
C LEU A 183 10.83 13.49 -15.76
N PHE A 184 11.05 12.85 -16.92
CA PHE A 184 11.20 11.39 -16.99
C PHE A 184 12.36 10.83 -16.15
N PRO A 185 13.55 11.47 -16.05
CA PRO A 185 14.58 11.05 -15.10
C PRO A 185 14.12 11.09 -13.65
N ILE A 186 13.41 12.14 -13.23
CA ILE A 186 12.85 12.23 -11.87
C ILE A 186 11.82 11.11 -11.64
N LEU A 187 10.96 10.85 -12.63
CA LEU A 187 10.04 9.71 -12.58
C LEU A 187 10.78 8.39 -12.39
N SER A 188 11.82 8.13 -13.18
CA SER A 188 12.62 6.91 -13.07
C SER A 188 13.31 6.79 -11.71
N ALA A 189 13.85 7.88 -11.16
CA ALA A 189 14.42 7.86 -9.81
C ALA A 189 13.37 7.48 -8.75
N VAL A 190 12.16 8.05 -8.82
CA VAL A 190 11.06 7.72 -7.90
C VAL A 190 10.58 6.28 -8.06
N ILE A 191 10.51 5.75 -9.29
CA ILE A 191 10.24 4.33 -9.53
C ILE A 191 11.34 3.47 -8.88
N GLY A 192 12.61 3.85 -9.03
CA GLY A 192 13.75 3.19 -8.39
C GLY A 192 13.64 3.13 -6.87
N LEU A 193 13.21 4.24 -6.23
CA LEU A 193 12.94 4.27 -4.79
C LEU A 193 11.80 3.32 -4.39
N GLY A 194 10.73 3.27 -5.18
CA GLY A 194 9.63 2.32 -4.95
C GLY A 194 10.11 0.86 -5.04
N VAL A 195 10.82 0.50 -6.11
CA VAL A 195 11.39 -0.84 -6.32
C VAL A 195 12.39 -1.19 -5.21
N ALA A 196 13.13 -0.21 -4.70
CA ALA A 196 14.06 -0.38 -3.57
C ALA A 196 13.35 -0.58 -2.22
N CYS A 197 12.06 -0.30 -2.13
CA CYS A 197 11.21 -0.66 -0.98
C CYS A 197 10.59 -2.05 -1.18
N LYS A 198 10.02 -2.30 -2.37
CA LYS A 198 9.35 -3.57 -2.72
C LYS A 198 9.34 -3.74 -4.24
N TRP A 199 9.79 -4.89 -4.75
CA TRP A 199 9.95 -5.12 -6.20
C TRP A 199 8.67 -4.93 -7.01
N GLU A 200 7.51 -5.28 -6.44
CA GLU A 200 6.22 -5.14 -7.11
C GLU A 200 5.88 -3.69 -7.49
N SER A 201 6.47 -2.69 -6.83
CA SER A 201 6.33 -1.29 -7.25
C SER A 201 6.77 -1.07 -8.70
N GLY A 202 7.69 -1.90 -9.22
CA GLY A 202 8.15 -1.85 -10.60
C GLY A 202 7.05 -2.15 -11.62
N LEU A 203 5.96 -2.81 -11.22
CA LEU A 203 4.83 -3.12 -12.09
C LEU A 203 4.20 -1.85 -12.68
N ILE A 204 4.30 -0.70 -11.99
CA ILE A 204 3.79 0.59 -12.50
C ILE A 204 4.40 1.00 -13.85
N VAL A 205 5.61 0.51 -14.18
CA VAL A 205 6.27 0.77 -15.47
C VAL A 205 5.38 0.29 -16.62
N PHE A 206 4.69 -0.85 -16.47
CA PHE A 206 3.77 -1.37 -17.49
C PHE A 206 2.57 -0.46 -17.71
N ALA A 207 2.05 0.19 -16.66
CA ALA A 207 0.98 1.17 -16.78
C ALA A 207 1.42 2.37 -17.64
N PHE A 208 2.62 2.88 -17.40
CA PHE A 208 3.16 4.03 -18.14
C PHE A 208 3.50 3.70 -19.59
N ILE A 209 4.09 2.53 -19.85
CA ILE A 209 4.32 2.04 -21.21
C ILE A 209 2.98 1.88 -21.93
N GLY A 210 2.02 1.18 -21.33
CA GLY A 210 0.68 0.98 -21.88
C GLY A 210 -0.01 2.31 -22.21
N PHE A 211 0.09 3.30 -21.30
CA PHE A 211 -0.46 4.63 -21.51
C PHE A 211 0.17 5.31 -22.74
N LEU A 212 1.50 5.33 -22.82
CA LEU A 212 2.22 6.00 -23.91
C LEU A 212 2.00 5.30 -25.26
N LEU A 213 1.85 3.97 -25.27
CA LEU A 213 1.52 3.19 -26.46
C LEU A 213 0.10 3.49 -26.96
N LEU A 214 -0.91 3.47 -26.09
CA LEU A 214 -2.29 3.82 -26.43
C LEU A 214 -2.40 5.25 -26.99
N ASP A 215 -1.55 6.14 -26.49
CA ASP A 215 -1.44 7.52 -26.94
C ASP A 215 -0.56 7.72 -28.19
N LYS A 216 0.02 6.65 -28.73
CA LYS A 216 0.98 6.65 -29.85
C LYS A 216 2.12 7.66 -29.64
N ALA A 217 2.54 7.85 -28.39
CA ALA A 217 3.50 8.87 -27.98
C ALA A 217 4.95 8.36 -28.04
N TRP A 218 5.38 7.84 -29.18
CA TRP A 218 6.66 7.13 -29.37
C TRP A 218 7.90 7.88 -28.88
N ARG A 219 7.98 9.20 -29.12
CA ARG A 219 9.10 10.02 -28.62
C ARG A 219 9.15 10.07 -27.10
N LYS A 220 7.99 10.20 -26.44
CA LYS A 220 7.91 10.22 -24.97
C LYS A 220 8.19 8.85 -24.39
N LEU A 221 7.75 7.79 -25.07
CA LEU A 221 8.13 6.42 -24.73
C LEU A 221 9.64 6.24 -24.82
N GLY A 222 10.29 6.70 -25.90
CA GLY A 222 11.74 6.68 -26.03
C GLY A 222 12.46 7.40 -24.87
N TYR A 223 12.00 8.60 -24.50
CA TYR A 223 12.56 9.32 -23.34
C TYR A 223 12.35 8.60 -22.02
N PHE A 224 11.17 8.02 -21.80
CA PHE A 224 10.88 7.25 -20.59
C PHE A 224 11.75 6.00 -20.49
N ILE A 225 11.86 5.21 -21.57
CA ILE A 225 12.72 4.02 -21.60
C ILE A 225 14.19 4.40 -21.41
N ALA A 226 14.65 5.46 -22.07
CA ALA A 226 16.02 5.95 -21.93
C ALA A 226 16.34 6.45 -20.50
N SER A 227 15.34 6.82 -19.70
CA SER A 227 15.54 7.23 -18.31
C SER A 227 15.50 6.08 -17.30
N LEU A 228 14.94 4.90 -17.65
CA LEU A 228 14.86 3.74 -16.75
C LEU A 228 16.19 3.23 -16.17
N PRO A 229 17.36 3.35 -16.85
CA PRO A 229 18.64 3.03 -16.20
C PRO A 229 18.88 3.80 -14.90
N LEU A 230 18.34 5.01 -14.75
CA LEU A 230 18.41 5.76 -13.50
C LEU A 230 17.60 5.10 -12.37
N ALA A 231 16.48 4.45 -12.68
CA ALA A 231 15.73 3.68 -11.70
C ALA A 231 16.57 2.53 -11.13
N PHE A 232 17.31 1.84 -12.00
CA PHE A 232 18.24 0.78 -11.60
C PHE A 232 19.38 1.33 -10.74
N LEU A 233 19.96 2.47 -11.10
CA LEU A 233 21.01 3.12 -10.29
C LEU A 233 20.53 3.54 -8.90
N VAL A 234 19.30 4.05 -8.79
CA VAL A 234 18.70 4.40 -7.49
C VAL A 234 18.42 3.13 -6.68
N TYR A 235 17.93 2.07 -7.33
CA TYR A 235 17.73 0.77 -6.71
C TYR A 235 19.03 0.20 -6.13
N THR A 236 20.09 0.13 -6.93
CA THR A 236 21.40 -0.37 -6.48
C THR A 236 22.00 0.52 -5.40
N GLY A 237 21.75 1.84 -5.44
CA GLY A 237 22.17 2.79 -4.41
C GLY A 237 21.65 2.46 -3.00
N SER A 238 20.48 1.79 -2.88
CA SER A 238 19.96 1.33 -1.58
C SER A 238 20.81 0.23 -0.93
N TYR A 239 21.72 -0.39 -1.69
CA TYR A 239 22.66 -1.42 -1.22
C TYR A 239 24.06 -0.84 -0.91
N VAL A 240 24.17 0.45 -0.62
CA VAL A 240 25.47 1.09 -0.37
C VAL A 240 26.27 0.39 0.74
N ASN A 241 25.66 0.04 1.88
CA ASN A 241 26.36 -0.67 2.97
C ASN A 241 26.82 -2.08 2.55
N TYR A 242 26.08 -2.73 1.65
CA TYR A 242 26.47 -4.03 1.09
C TYR A 242 27.72 -3.92 0.23
N PHE A 243 27.85 -2.87 -0.58
CA PHE A 243 29.08 -2.65 -1.35
C PHE A 243 30.24 -2.17 -0.47
N LEU A 244 29.96 -1.32 0.52
CA LEU A 244 30.97 -0.85 1.48
C LEU A 244 31.56 -1.97 2.35
N SER A 245 30.84 -3.08 2.54
CA SER A 245 31.37 -4.29 3.21
C SER A 245 32.28 -5.14 2.29
N GLY A 246 32.68 -4.62 1.13
CA GLY A 246 33.65 -5.25 0.23
C GLY A 246 33.03 -6.20 -0.79
N ARG A 247 31.71 -6.22 -0.94
CA ARG A 247 31.01 -7.09 -1.91
C ARG A 247 31.09 -6.53 -3.32
N SER A 248 31.23 -7.41 -4.29
CA SER A 248 31.33 -7.05 -5.71
C SER A 248 29.95 -6.92 -6.37
N LEU A 249 29.93 -6.42 -7.61
CA LEU A 249 28.72 -6.40 -8.44
C LEU A 249 28.22 -7.82 -8.77
N LEU A 250 29.12 -8.80 -8.86
CA LEU A 250 28.74 -10.20 -9.07
C LEU A 250 28.02 -10.76 -7.84
N ASP A 251 28.53 -10.47 -6.65
CA ASP A 251 27.88 -10.87 -5.40
C ASP A 251 26.48 -10.23 -5.28
N PHE A 252 26.35 -8.97 -5.72
CA PHE A 252 25.06 -8.30 -5.78
C PHE A 252 24.07 -9.05 -6.69
N ILE A 253 24.48 -9.46 -7.88
CA ILE A 253 23.63 -10.25 -8.79
C ILE A 253 23.23 -11.58 -8.14
N VAL A 254 24.16 -12.25 -7.46
CA VAL A 254 23.87 -13.47 -6.70
C VAL A 254 22.82 -13.21 -5.61
N LEU A 255 22.94 -12.11 -4.87
CA LEU A 255 21.96 -11.69 -3.88
C LEU A 255 20.58 -11.48 -4.50
N GLN A 256 20.50 -10.79 -5.66
CA GLN A 256 19.23 -10.60 -6.37
C GLN A 256 18.60 -11.94 -6.78
N LEU A 257 19.41 -12.88 -7.27
CA LEU A 257 18.94 -14.23 -7.59
C LEU A 257 18.46 -15.00 -6.36
N SER A 258 19.10 -14.82 -5.20
CA SER A 258 18.67 -15.43 -3.93
C SER A 258 17.31 -14.90 -3.48
N ILE A 259 17.06 -13.59 -3.62
CA ILE A 259 15.75 -12.99 -3.33
C ILE A 259 14.68 -13.58 -4.26
N TYR A 260 14.97 -13.67 -5.56
CA TYR A 260 14.04 -14.28 -6.52
C TYR A 260 13.75 -15.74 -6.16
N LYS A 261 14.78 -16.54 -5.85
CA LYS A 261 14.63 -17.94 -5.44
C LYS A 261 13.76 -18.09 -4.21
N PHE A 262 13.98 -17.25 -3.19
CA PHE A 262 13.16 -17.22 -1.98
C PHE A 262 11.68 -17.05 -2.31
N HIS A 263 11.31 -16.02 -3.07
CA HIS A 263 9.92 -15.77 -3.45
C HIS A 263 9.34 -16.84 -4.38
N SER A 264 10.15 -17.41 -5.27
CA SER A 264 9.72 -18.49 -6.17
C SER A 264 9.51 -19.84 -5.47
N SER A 265 10.05 -20.01 -4.25
CA SER A 265 9.96 -21.26 -3.50
C SER A 265 8.62 -21.45 -2.80
N PHE A 266 7.85 -20.37 -2.61
CA PHE A 266 6.52 -20.47 -2.02
C PHE A 266 5.54 -21.14 -2.98
N PRO A 267 4.70 -22.06 -2.48
CA PRO A 267 3.71 -22.72 -3.31
C PRO A 267 2.74 -21.68 -3.89
N HIS A 268 2.37 -21.86 -5.15
CA HIS A 268 1.39 -20.99 -5.80
C HIS A 268 0.08 -21.08 -5.02
N GLN A 269 -0.37 -19.96 -4.45
CA GLN A 269 -1.59 -19.96 -3.65
C GLN A 269 -2.86 -20.07 -4.50
N GLY A 270 -2.77 -20.26 -5.82
CA GLY A 270 -3.88 -20.55 -6.71
C GLY A 270 -4.30 -19.36 -7.57
N THR A 271 -4.59 -19.65 -8.83
CA THR A 271 -4.97 -18.66 -9.84
C THR A 271 -6.26 -17.93 -9.43
N LEU A 272 -6.32 -16.62 -9.69
CA LEU A 272 -7.47 -15.76 -9.49
C LEU A 272 -7.90 -15.53 -8.03
N ARG A 273 -7.16 -15.99 -7.02
CA ARG A 273 -7.51 -15.75 -5.60
C ARG A 273 -7.60 -14.27 -5.23
N ILE A 274 -6.82 -13.40 -5.87
CA ILE A 274 -6.94 -11.94 -5.66
C ILE A 274 -8.36 -11.42 -5.91
N TRP A 275 -9.11 -12.03 -6.84
CA TRP A 275 -10.46 -11.59 -7.13
C TRP A 275 -11.43 -11.95 -6.01
N LEU A 276 -11.26 -13.11 -5.36
CA LEU A 276 -12.02 -13.48 -4.17
C LEU A 276 -11.72 -12.55 -3.00
N LEU A 277 -10.45 -12.20 -2.82
CA LEU A 277 -10.00 -11.26 -1.80
C LEU A 277 -10.59 -9.87 -2.04
N LEU A 278 -10.52 -9.33 -3.26
CA LEU A 278 -11.02 -8.00 -3.55
C LEU A 278 -12.56 -7.91 -3.57
N LEU A 279 -13.25 -8.96 -4.02
CA LEU A 279 -14.73 -8.96 -4.11
C LEU A 279 -15.41 -9.29 -2.78
N ALA A 280 -14.82 -10.18 -1.97
CA ALA A 280 -15.46 -10.76 -0.81
C ALA A 280 -14.58 -10.82 0.46
N GLY A 281 -13.34 -10.34 0.40
CA GLY A 281 -12.41 -10.40 1.55
C GLY A 281 -11.90 -11.81 1.85
N ILE A 282 -12.14 -12.78 0.98
CA ILE A 282 -11.82 -14.17 1.22
C ILE A 282 -10.33 -14.41 0.93
N ILE A 283 -9.59 -14.85 1.94
CA ILE A 283 -8.16 -15.22 1.83
C ILE A 283 -8.04 -16.64 1.24
N GLY A 284 -8.89 -17.56 1.72
CA GLY A 284 -8.90 -18.93 1.25
C GLY A 284 -9.62 -19.88 2.20
N PRO A 285 -9.70 -21.18 1.84
CA PRO A 285 -10.18 -22.20 2.75
C PRO A 285 -9.25 -22.30 3.96
N GLU A 286 -9.82 -22.41 5.16
CA GLU A 286 -9.09 -22.53 6.42
C GLU A 286 -9.69 -23.66 7.26
N THR A 287 -8.84 -24.39 7.98
CA THR A 287 -9.28 -25.39 8.98
C THR A 287 -8.77 -24.95 10.34
N ARG A 288 -9.69 -24.75 11.29
CA ARG A 288 -9.37 -24.35 12.66
C ARG A 288 -9.60 -25.49 13.62
N THR A 289 -8.62 -25.74 14.48
CA THR A 289 -8.77 -26.67 15.60
C THR A 289 -8.92 -25.85 16.87
N THR A 290 -10.09 -25.94 17.51
CA THR A 290 -10.38 -25.27 18.78
C THR A 290 -10.23 -26.28 19.91
N PHE A 291 -9.34 -25.98 20.86
CA PHE A 291 -9.14 -26.79 22.06
C PHE A 291 -9.94 -26.19 23.22
N PHE A 292 -10.77 -27.02 23.86
CA PHE A 292 -11.43 -26.71 25.11
C PHE A 292 -10.56 -27.30 26.21
N ILE A 293 -10.13 -26.45 27.14
CA ILE A 293 -9.24 -26.82 28.24
C ILE A 293 -10.06 -26.71 29.52
N ASP A 294 -10.00 -27.73 30.38
CA ASP A 294 -10.55 -27.67 31.73
C ASP A 294 -9.69 -26.75 32.59
N GLU A 295 -10.30 -25.72 33.19
CA GLU A 295 -9.56 -24.69 33.94
C GLU A 295 -8.88 -25.22 35.22
N GLU A 296 -9.41 -26.29 35.83
CA GLU A 296 -8.88 -26.83 37.09
C GLU A 296 -7.74 -27.84 36.88
N SER A 297 -7.86 -28.70 35.86
CA SER A 297 -6.87 -29.74 35.55
C SER A 297 -5.86 -29.35 34.47
N GLY A 298 -6.17 -28.33 33.67
CA GLY A 298 -5.37 -27.93 32.50
C GLY A 298 -5.42 -28.94 31.35
N GLU A 299 -6.25 -29.98 31.43
CA GLU A 299 -6.38 -31.01 30.40
C GLU A 299 -7.28 -30.56 29.25
N ILE A 300 -6.93 -30.99 28.03
CA ILE A 300 -7.74 -30.76 26.84
C ILE A 300 -8.96 -31.69 26.90
N THR A 301 -10.12 -31.14 27.22
CA THR A 301 -11.38 -31.89 27.33
C THR A 301 -12.03 -32.17 25.97
N LYS A 302 -11.79 -31.30 24.98
CA LYS A 302 -12.37 -31.44 23.64
C LYS A 302 -11.54 -30.73 22.60
N ALA A 303 -11.31 -31.36 21.46
CA ALA A 303 -10.78 -30.71 20.26
C ALA A 303 -11.87 -30.71 19.18
N VAL A 304 -12.25 -29.51 18.70
CA VAL A 304 -13.22 -29.36 17.61
C VAL A 304 -12.50 -28.86 16.38
N ILE A 305 -12.55 -29.66 15.31
CA ILE A 305 -12.02 -29.28 14.00
C ILE A 305 -13.17 -28.71 13.18
N THR A 306 -13.03 -27.45 12.74
CA THR A 306 -14.02 -26.77 11.91
C THR A 306 -13.36 -26.34 10.61
N LYS A 307 -13.99 -26.70 9.49
CA LYS A 307 -13.60 -26.22 8.17
C LYS A 307 -14.43 -24.98 7.82
N GLY A 308 -13.85 -24.09 7.06
CA GLY A 308 -14.51 -22.86 6.68
C GLY A 308 -13.64 -21.99 5.80
N VAL A 309 -13.93 -20.69 5.82
CA VAL A 309 -13.26 -19.71 4.98
C VAL A 309 -12.66 -18.60 5.83
N ALA A 310 -11.37 -18.34 5.61
CA ALA A 310 -10.66 -17.20 6.19
C ALA A 310 -11.08 -15.90 5.50
N ILE A 311 -11.39 -14.89 6.30
CA ILE A 311 -11.71 -13.54 5.82
C ILE A 311 -10.72 -12.55 6.41
N THR A 312 -10.22 -11.65 5.57
CA THR A 312 -9.37 -10.57 6.05
C THR A 312 -10.14 -9.58 6.92
N TYR A 313 -9.58 -9.25 8.07
CA TYR A 313 -10.09 -8.20 8.96
C TYR A 313 -10.09 -6.82 8.30
N SER A 314 -9.24 -6.63 7.30
CA SER A 314 -9.08 -5.39 6.55
C SER A 314 -10.14 -5.19 5.47
N PHE A 315 -10.98 -6.20 5.19
CA PHE A 315 -11.90 -6.15 4.07
C PHE A 315 -12.87 -4.96 4.19
N ASN A 316 -13.01 -4.23 3.08
CA ASN A 316 -13.94 -3.13 2.99
C ASN A 316 -14.67 -3.18 1.64
N PRO A 317 -15.91 -3.68 1.57
CA PRO A 317 -16.65 -3.77 0.32
C PRO A 317 -16.95 -2.39 -0.28
N LEU A 318 -16.98 -1.33 0.54
CA LEU A 318 -17.24 0.04 0.09
C LEU A 318 -16.05 0.66 -0.65
N THR A 319 -14.83 0.16 -0.45
CA THR A 319 -13.62 0.61 -1.14
C THR A 319 -13.04 -0.45 -2.06
N TRP A 320 -13.10 -1.75 -1.73
CA TRP A 320 -12.53 -2.81 -2.57
C TRP A 320 -13.52 -3.21 -3.66
N THR A 321 -14.65 -3.81 -3.28
CA THR A 321 -15.67 -4.32 -4.22
C THR A 321 -16.21 -3.22 -5.13
N ILE A 322 -16.66 -2.08 -4.58
CA ILE A 322 -17.18 -0.95 -5.38
C ILE A 322 -16.12 -0.42 -6.35
N SER A 323 -14.85 -0.36 -5.93
CA SER A 323 -13.81 0.17 -6.81
C SER A 323 -13.43 -0.76 -7.95
N ILE A 324 -13.59 -2.08 -7.79
CA ILE A 324 -13.46 -3.01 -8.92
C ILE A 324 -14.49 -2.68 -10.00
N PHE A 325 -15.76 -2.48 -9.63
CA PHE A 325 -16.75 -2.07 -10.61
C PHE A 325 -16.42 -0.70 -11.19
N ALA A 326 -15.94 0.23 -10.36
CA ALA A 326 -15.55 1.55 -10.83
C ALA A 326 -14.40 1.52 -11.84
N ILE A 327 -13.39 0.68 -11.62
CA ILE A 327 -12.24 0.53 -12.52
C ILE A 327 -12.64 -0.16 -13.81
N PHE A 328 -13.53 -1.16 -13.78
CA PHE A 328 -14.04 -1.81 -14.99
C PHE A 328 -14.83 -0.82 -15.86
N ILE A 329 -15.71 -0.02 -15.27
CA ILE A 329 -16.43 1.03 -16.01
C ILE A 329 -15.44 2.06 -16.57
N SER A 330 -14.43 2.45 -15.79
CA SER A 330 -13.37 3.35 -16.24
C SER A 330 -12.56 2.74 -17.40
N LEU A 331 -12.28 1.43 -17.36
CA LEU A 331 -11.58 0.69 -18.40
C LEU A 331 -12.37 0.68 -19.72
N LEU A 332 -13.66 0.35 -19.66
CA LEU A 332 -14.56 0.39 -20.83
C LEU A 332 -14.62 1.79 -21.44
N ARG A 333 -14.46 2.82 -20.59
CA ARG A 333 -14.43 4.22 -21.00
C ARG A 333 -13.04 4.70 -21.40
N THR A 334 -11.94 4.00 -21.11
CA THR A 334 -10.55 4.44 -21.43
C THR A 334 -10.38 4.88 -22.88
N PHE A 335 -11.06 4.20 -23.81
CA PHE A 335 -11.02 4.53 -25.23
C PHE A 335 -11.77 5.82 -25.60
N LYS A 336 -12.71 6.28 -24.75
CA LYS A 336 -13.54 7.47 -24.95
C LYS A 336 -13.28 8.60 -23.93
N ALA A 337 -12.63 8.29 -22.80
CA ALA A 337 -12.38 9.21 -21.70
C ALA A 337 -11.28 10.22 -22.02
N THR A 338 -11.23 11.32 -21.24
CA THR A 338 -10.12 12.27 -21.38
C THR A 338 -8.78 11.57 -21.10
N ARG A 339 -7.75 12.01 -21.83
CA ARG A 339 -6.46 11.37 -21.93
C ARG A 339 -5.82 11.03 -20.58
N GLU A 340 -5.99 11.89 -19.57
CA GLU A 340 -5.35 11.74 -18.25
C GLU A 340 -5.96 10.63 -17.39
N TYR A 341 -7.29 10.41 -17.44
CA TYR A 341 -7.95 9.37 -16.61
C TYR A 341 -7.59 7.93 -17.02
N ARG A 342 -7.04 7.73 -18.23
CA ARG A 342 -6.58 6.42 -18.70
C ARG A 342 -5.53 5.79 -17.79
N VAL A 343 -4.80 6.61 -17.03
CA VAL A 343 -3.78 6.13 -16.09
C VAL A 343 -4.37 5.26 -14.99
N LEU A 344 -5.62 5.49 -14.56
CA LEU A 344 -6.24 4.77 -13.46
C LEU A 344 -6.43 3.27 -13.79
N PRO A 345 -7.18 2.89 -14.84
CA PRO A 345 -7.33 1.48 -15.19
C PRO A 345 -6.01 0.81 -15.58
N LEU A 346 -5.08 1.54 -16.20
CA LEU A 346 -3.75 0.99 -16.54
C LEU A 346 -2.90 0.72 -15.29
N TRP A 347 -2.92 1.62 -14.31
CA TRP A 347 -2.27 1.40 -13.02
C TRP A 347 -2.84 0.15 -12.35
N PHE A 348 -4.17 0.04 -12.23
CA PHE A 348 -4.80 -1.14 -11.65
C PHE A 348 -4.40 -2.44 -12.36
N ILE A 349 -4.52 -2.47 -13.69
CA ILE A 349 -4.22 -3.66 -14.51
C ILE A 349 -2.75 -4.08 -14.39
N SER A 350 -1.83 -3.11 -14.31
CA SER A 350 -0.39 -3.40 -14.22
C SER A 350 -0.02 -4.24 -12.99
N PHE A 351 -0.74 -4.08 -11.88
CA PHE A 351 -0.59 -4.91 -10.68
C PHE A 351 -1.46 -6.17 -10.76
N MET A 352 -2.72 -6.02 -11.15
CA MET A 352 -3.70 -7.12 -11.13
C MET A 352 -3.35 -8.29 -12.07
N LEU A 353 -2.80 -8.03 -13.25
CA LEU A 353 -2.45 -9.10 -14.20
C LEU A 353 -1.44 -10.09 -13.62
N PRO A 354 -0.23 -9.67 -13.19
CA PRO A 354 0.75 -10.60 -12.62
C PRO A 354 0.29 -11.16 -11.26
N MET A 355 -0.44 -10.38 -10.46
CA MET A 355 -0.96 -10.85 -9.19
C MET A 355 -2.07 -11.89 -9.34
N SER A 356 -2.82 -11.88 -10.44
CA SER A 356 -3.87 -12.87 -10.71
C SER A 356 -3.34 -14.29 -10.93
N SER A 357 -2.07 -14.45 -11.29
CA SER A 357 -1.47 -15.78 -11.47
C SER A 357 -0.88 -16.37 -10.19
N SER A 358 -0.64 -15.54 -9.16
CA SER A 358 0.24 -15.92 -8.05
C SER A 358 -0.15 -15.39 -6.68
N LEU A 359 -1.26 -14.64 -6.53
CA LEU A 359 -1.42 -13.71 -5.40
C LEU A 359 -1.03 -14.29 -4.04
N VAL A 360 -0.09 -13.54 -3.48
CA VAL A 360 0.48 -13.49 -2.15
C VAL A 360 -0.30 -12.41 -1.37
N LEU A 361 -0.96 -12.71 -0.26
CA LEU A 361 -1.37 -11.77 0.83
C LEU A 361 -2.13 -10.43 0.51
N GLU A 362 -2.83 -9.89 1.51
CA GLU A 362 -3.69 -8.70 1.34
C GLU A 362 -2.94 -7.38 1.17
N HIS A 363 -1.76 -7.25 1.78
CA HIS A 363 -1.00 -6.00 1.81
C HIS A 363 -0.55 -5.55 0.41
N HIS A 364 -0.40 -6.47 -0.55
CA HIS A 364 -0.08 -6.14 -1.95
C HIS A 364 -1.16 -5.31 -2.65
N ILE A 365 -2.39 -5.28 -2.12
CA ILE A 365 -3.46 -4.42 -2.63
C ILE A 365 -3.08 -2.94 -2.51
N LEU A 366 -2.28 -2.58 -1.49
CA LEU A 366 -2.01 -1.19 -1.12
C LEU A 366 -1.37 -0.40 -2.28
N ASN A 367 -0.47 -1.02 -3.04
CA ASN A 367 0.26 -0.39 -4.13
C ASN A 367 -0.61 0.10 -5.30
N PHE A 368 -1.81 -0.46 -5.49
CA PHE A 368 -2.75 -0.04 -6.53
C PHE A 368 -4.09 0.46 -5.98
N MET A 369 -4.26 0.44 -4.66
CA MET A 369 -5.44 0.93 -3.95
C MET A 369 -5.82 2.38 -4.28
N PRO A 370 -4.86 3.34 -4.34
CA PRO A 370 -5.22 4.71 -4.70
C PRO A 370 -5.85 4.81 -6.10
N SER A 371 -5.42 3.99 -7.07
CA SER A 371 -5.95 4.00 -8.43
C SER A 371 -7.46 3.72 -8.48
N PHE A 372 -7.87 2.67 -7.78
CA PHE A 372 -9.26 2.24 -7.85
C PHE A 372 -10.17 3.12 -6.97
N ILE A 373 -9.66 3.67 -5.86
CA ILE A 373 -10.39 4.68 -5.07
C ILE A 373 -10.58 5.97 -5.89
N LEU A 374 -9.54 6.42 -6.61
CA LEU A 374 -9.63 7.55 -7.55
C LEU A 374 -10.68 7.28 -8.64
N SER A 375 -10.86 6.01 -9.04
CA SER A 375 -11.85 5.65 -10.06
C SER A 375 -13.30 5.80 -9.59
N ILE A 376 -13.60 5.57 -8.31
CA ILE A 376 -14.91 5.90 -7.72
C ILE A 376 -15.17 7.41 -7.88
N ALA A 377 -14.23 8.24 -7.43
CA ALA A 377 -14.37 9.69 -7.52
C ALA A 377 -14.51 10.17 -8.98
N HIS A 378 -13.80 9.54 -9.91
CA HIS A 378 -13.92 9.81 -11.34
C HIS A 378 -15.34 9.56 -11.86
N LEU A 379 -15.94 8.41 -11.55
CA LEU A 379 -17.29 8.08 -12.00
C LEU A 379 -18.35 9.00 -11.41
N LEU A 380 -18.25 9.29 -10.12
CA LEU A 380 -19.18 10.18 -9.44
C LEU A 380 -19.06 11.61 -10.01
N LYS A 381 -17.84 12.09 -10.27
CA LYS A 381 -17.63 13.39 -10.92
C LYS A 381 -18.18 13.41 -12.34
N ASP A 382 -17.91 12.38 -13.14
CA ASP A 382 -18.40 12.30 -14.52
C ASP A 382 -19.94 12.30 -14.57
N GLY A 383 -20.59 11.57 -13.66
CA GLY A 383 -22.04 11.61 -13.49
C GLY A 383 -22.55 13.00 -13.08
N TRP A 384 -21.86 13.67 -12.16
CA TRP A 384 -22.21 15.01 -11.70
C TRP A 384 -22.10 16.07 -12.81
N ASP A 385 -21.06 16.00 -13.63
CA ASP A 385 -20.82 16.96 -14.69
C ASP A 385 -21.86 16.82 -15.81
N LYS A 386 -22.29 15.59 -16.12
CA LYS A 386 -23.26 15.28 -17.19
C LYS A 386 -24.72 15.37 -16.76
N GLY A 387 -25.02 15.17 -15.49
CA GLY A 387 -26.40 15.01 -15.03
C GLY A 387 -27.24 16.29 -15.07
N GLU A 388 -28.55 16.14 -15.18
CA GLU A 388 -29.51 17.23 -15.00
C GLU A 388 -29.69 17.61 -13.51
N LYS A 389 -30.38 18.72 -13.22
CA LYS A 389 -30.53 19.22 -11.83
C LYS A 389 -31.13 18.16 -10.87
N GLY A 390 -32.12 17.40 -11.33
CA GLY A 390 -32.73 16.31 -10.55
C GLY A 390 -31.74 15.18 -10.28
N GLU A 391 -30.99 14.76 -11.30
CA GLU A 391 -29.98 13.70 -11.20
C GLU A 391 -28.81 14.10 -10.28
N LYS A 392 -28.39 15.37 -10.32
CA LYS A 392 -27.36 15.90 -9.41
C LYS A 392 -27.79 15.82 -7.95
N ASN A 393 -29.06 16.12 -7.64
CA ASN A 393 -29.56 16.00 -6.27
C ASN A 393 -29.52 14.54 -5.78
N THR A 394 -29.98 13.61 -6.61
CA THR A 394 -29.93 12.17 -6.30
C THR A 394 -28.49 11.69 -6.11
N LEU A 395 -27.58 12.12 -6.98
CA LEU A 395 -26.16 11.80 -6.89
C LEU A 395 -25.51 12.38 -5.64
N LEU A 396 -25.87 13.61 -5.24
CA LEU A 396 -25.39 14.21 -4.00
C LEU A 396 -25.80 13.39 -2.79
N ILE A 397 -27.06 12.95 -2.74
CA ILE A 397 -27.57 12.09 -1.66
C ILE A 397 -26.78 10.78 -1.63
N ALA A 398 -26.58 10.14 -2.79
CA ALA A 398 -25.80 8.90 -2.89
C ALA A 398 -24.35 9.09 -2.42
N ILE A 399 -23.71 10.21 -2.76
CA ILE A 399 -22.35 10.55 -2.29
C ILE A 399 -22.33 10.71 -0.76
N ILE A 400 -23.29 11.44 -0.19
CA ILE A 400 -23.36 11.64 1.27
C ILE A 400 -23.57 10.31 1.99
N LEU A 401 -24.49 9.46 1.50
CA LEU A 401 -24.73 8.13 2.04
C LEU A 401 -23.48 7.26 1.95
N TYR A 402 -22.79 7.27 0.81
CA TYR A 402 -21.54 6.52 0.60
C TYR A 402 -20.43 6.96 1.57
N LEU A 403 -20.17 8.27 1.69
CA LEU A 403 -19.14 8.81 2.59
C LEU A 403 -19.47 8.56 4.06
N SER A 404 -20.76 8.58 4.42
CA SER A 404 -21.22 8.24 5.78
C SER A 404 -21.04 6.74 6.05
N ALA A 405 -21.39 5.88 5.08
CA ALA A 405 -21.21 4.44 5.19
C ALA A 405 -19.72 4.06 5.35
N LEU A 406 -18.81 4.75 4.65
CA LEU A 406 -17.36 4.56 4.85
C LEU A 406 -16.93 4.85 6.28
N MET A 407 -17.43 5.95 6.88
CA MET A 407 -17.13 6.30 8.26
C MET A 407 -17.64 5.23 9.25
N ILE A 408 -18.85 4.72 9.02
CA ILE A 408 -19.42 3.67 9.86
C ILE A 408 -18.62 2.36 9.69
N TRP A 409 -18.26 2.00 8.45
CA TRP A 409 -17.52 0.77 8.15
C TRP A 409 -16.15 0.71 8.81
N HIS A 410 -15.50 1.87 8.96
CA HIS A 410 -14.23 1.99 9.69
C HIS A 410 -14.29 1.33 11.08
N TYR A 411 -15.44 1.40 11.77
CA TYR A 411 -15.64 0.85 13.12
C TYR A 411 -16.24 -0.57 13.15
N ILE A 412 -16.72 -1.10 12.02
CA ILE A 412 -17.32 -2.44 11.96
C ILE A 412 -16.22 -3.49 12.05
N LYS A 413 -16.35 -4.47 12.96
CA LYS A 413 -15.46 -5.64 13.02
C LYS A 413 -16.03 -6.77 12.16
N ILE A 414 -15.19 -7.39 11.34
CA ILE A 414 -15.55 -8.50 10.46
C ILE A 414 -15.04 -9.79 11.10
N PRO A 415 -15.81 -10.90 11.09
CA PRO A 415 -15.30 -12.18 11.54
C PRO A 415 -14.09 -12.61 10.72
N SER A 416 -13.03 -13.09 11.36
CA SER A 416 -11.84 -13.61 10.67
C SER A 416 -12.09 -14.95 9.97
N PHE A 417 -13.20 -15.62 10.30
CA PHE A 417 -13.51 -16.97 9.85
C PHE A 417 -15.01 -17.20 9.83
N ILE A 418 -15.48 -17.87 8.77
CA ILE A 418 -16.85 -18.35 8.64
C ILE A 418 -16.79 -19.88 8.54
N ALA A 419 -17.35 -20.57 9.53
CA ALA A 419 -17.51 -22.02 9.53
C ALA A 419 -18.49 -22.46 8.42
N MET A 420 -18.20 -23.57 7.77
CA MET A 420 -19.04 -24.17 6.71
C MET A 420 -19.49 -25.58 7.05
#